data_AF-A0A177B5C2-F1
#
_entry.id   AF-A0A177B5C2-F1
#
_cell.length_a   1.000
_cell.length_b   1.000
_cell.length_c   1.000
_cell.angle_alpha   90.00
_cell.angle_beta   90.00
_cell.angle_gamma   90.00
#
_symmetry.space_group_name_H-M   'P 1'
#
loop_
_entity.id
_entity.type
_entity.pdbx_description
1 polymer ?
#
loop_
_entity_poly.entity_id
_entity_poly.type
_entity_poly.pdbx_seq_one_letter_code
_entity_poly.pdbx_strand_id
1 'polypeptide(L)'
;MSTKLINWVKSGMAQKCLIAGAKLSLEKGKIAWKYAKVEFKPPTPGEFAEIQQSFTNFSNGFKTQSWKQIEVKEAVAYTMVAAEMVIIFMMGEIIGKGHVIGYQIPGAVQFEHHL
;
A
#
# COMPACT_ATOMS: atom_id res chain seq x y z
N MET A 1 15.23 43.90 -7.43
CA MET A 1 14.45 42.78 -6.89
C MET A 1 13.00 43.23 -6.71
N SER A 2 12.06 42.66 -7.47
CA SER A 2 10.74 43.22 -7.75
C SER A 2 9.83 43.27 -6.50
N THR A 3 9.34 44.47 -6.16
CA THR A 3 8.42 44.77 -5.04
C THR A 3 7.11 43.97 -5.10
N LYS A 4 6.75 43.41 -6.26
CA LYS A 4 5.58 42.55 -6.44
C LYS A 4 5.68 41.22 -5.69
N LEU A 5 6.86 40.59 -5.64
CA LEU A 5 7.07 39.32 -4.94
C LEU A 5 6.95 39.48 -3.42
N ILE A 6 7.48 40.59 -2.89
CA ILE A 6 7.45 40.89 -1.46
C ILE A 6 6.00 41.16 -1.00
N ASN A 7 5.21 41.87 -1.81
CA ASN A 7 3.79 42.10 -1.52
C ASN A 7 2.93 40.83 -1.69
N TRP A 8 3.30 39.92 -2.60
CA TRP A 8 2.61 38.64 -2.78
C TRP A 8 2.86 37.65 -1.63
N VAL A 9 4.07 37.63 -1.07
CA VAL A 9 4.36 36.87 0.16
C VAL A 9 3.66 37.49 1.36
N LYS A 10 3.64 38.83 1.48
CA LYS A 10 2.94 39.54 2.56
C LYS A 10 1.41 39.47 2.47
N SER A 11 0.82 39.20 1.30
CA SER A 11 -0.64 39.13 1.11
C SER A 11 -1.29 37.84 1.62
N GLY A 12 -0.50 36.91 2.16
CA GLY A 12 -1.01 35.63 2.69
C GLY A 12 -1.59 34.70 1.62
N MET A 13 -1.43 35.02 0.32
CA MET A 13 -1.97 34.23 -0.78
C MET A 13 -1.33 32.84 -0.86
N ALA A 14 -0.02 32.74 -0.62
CA ALA A 14 0.69 31.47 -0.53
C ALA A 14 0.15 30.59 0.62
N GLN A 15 -0.16 31.19 1.78
CA GLN A 15 -0.75 30.49 2.92
C GLN A 15 -2.19 30.04 2.63
N LYS A 16 -2.98 30.85 1.91
CA LYS A 16 -4.32 30.46 1.43
C LYS A 16 -4.26 29.29 0.44
N CYS A 17 -3.29 29.28 -0.48
CA CYS A 17 -3.08 28.15 -1.40
C CYS A 17 -2.68 26.87 -0.67
N LEU A 18 -1.79 26.95 0.33
CA LEU A 18 -1.41 25.81 1.17
C LEU A 18 -2.60 25.26 1.96
N ILE A 19 -3.42 26.13 2.56
CA ILE A 19 -4.61 25.72 3.31
C ILE A 19 -5.68 25.12 2.37
N ALA A 20 -5.85 25.67 1.16
CA ALA A 20 -6.74 25.11 0.16
C ALA A 20 -6.26 23.72 -0.33
N GLY A 21 -4.95 23.57 -0.56
CA GLY A 21 -4.34 22.28 -0.89
C GLY A 21 -4.47 21.25 0.23
N ALA A 22 -4.27 21.68 1.49
CA ALA A 22 -4.45 20.83 2.66
C ALA A 22 -5.91 20.38 2.81
N LYS A 23 -6.88 21.29 2.64
CA LYS A 23 -8.32 20.95 2.64
C LYS A 23 -8.65 19.93 1.55
N LEU A 24 -8.12 20.09 0.34
CA LEU A 24 -8.30 19.12 -0.74
C LEU A 24 -7.73 17.75 -0.39
N SER A 25 -6.53 17.70 0.20
CA SER A 25 -5.91 16.45 0.65
C SER A 25 -6.72 15.77 1.76
N LEU A 26 -7.30 16.55 2.68
CA LEU A 26 -8.16 16.02 3.75
C LEU A 26 -9.46 15.45 3.19
N GLU A 27 -10.11 16.13 2.24
CA GLU A 27 -11.33 15.61 1.60
C GLU A 27 -11.06 14.29 0.85
N LYS A 28 -9.95 14.20 0.11
CA LYS A 28 -9.52 12.95 -0.52
C LYS A 28 -9.18 11.87 0.50
N GLY A 29 -8.53 12.24 1.61
CA GLY A 29 -8.24 11.33 2.71
C GLY A 29 -9.48 10.76 3.38
N LYS A 30 -10.56 11.55 3.52
CA LYS A 30 -11.85 11.07 4.04
C LYS A 30 -12.47 10.01 3.14
N ILE A 31 -12.39 10.20 1.82
CA ILE A 31 -12.89 9.22 0.85
C ILE A 31 -12.06 7.94 0.94
N ALA A 32 -10.73 8.03 0.94
CA ALA A 32 -9.84 6.88 1.10
C ALA A 32 -10.12 6.12 2.41
N TRP A 33 -10.30 6.83 3.52
CA TRP A 33 -10.64 6.26 4.82
C TRP A 33 -12.00 5.55 4.83
N LYS A 34 -12.98 6.07 4.08
CA LYS A 34 -14.31 5.45 3.96
C LYS A 34 -14.21 4.06 3.34
N TYR A 35 -13.47 3.91 2.24
CA TYR A 35 -13.30 2.62 1.55
C TYR A 35 -12.36 1.68 2.31
N ALA A 36 -11.26 2.21 2.86
CA ALA A 36 -10.30 1.42 3.62
C ALA A 36 -10.95 0.71 4.83
N LYS A 37 -11.93 1.33 5.49
CA LYS A 37 -12.67 0.71 6.60
C LYS A 37 -13.47 -0.53 6.21
N VAL A 38 -13.94 -0.61 4.97
CA VAL A 38 -14.75 -1.72 4.50
C VAL A 38 -13.86 -2.82 3.93
N GLU A 39 -12.84 -2.44 3.16
CA GLU A 39 -12.01 -3.38 2.41
C GLU A 39 -10.84 -3.95 3.22
N PHE A 40 -10.21 -3.15 4.10
CA PHE A 40 -9.09 -3.60 4.95
C PHE A 40 -9.53 -4.06 6.34
N LYS A 41 -10.84 -4.32 6.55
CA LYS A 41 -11.30 -4.87 7.81
C LYS A 41 -10.75 -6.30 7.96
N PRO A 42 -10.18 -6.66 9.13
CA PRO A 42 -9.83 -8.05 9.37
C PRO A 42 -11.09 -8.93 9.30
N PRO A 43 -11.00 -10.10 8.66
CA PRO A 43 -12.14 -10.98 8.49
C PRO A 43 -12.73 -11.37 9.85
N THR A 44 -14.05 -11.49 9.89
CA THR A 44 -14.76 -11.98 11.06
C THR A 44 -14.60 -13.49 11.21
N PRO A 45 -14.66 -14.05 12.44
CA PRO A 45 -14.45 -15.48 12.63
C PRO A 45 -15.37 -16.41 11.83
N GLY A 46 -16.56 -15.95 11.46
CA GLY A 46 -17.50 -16.72 10.62
C GLY A 46 -17.06 -16.86 9.17
N GLU A 47 -16.27 -15.91 8.65
CA GLU A 47 -15.78 -15.90 7.26
C GLU A 47 -14.60 -16.86 7.05
N PHE A 48 -13.95 -17.34 8.12
CA PHE A 48 -12.84 -18.30 8.01
C PHE A 48 -13.26 -19.62 7.36
N ALA A 49 -14.49 -20.09 7.61
CA ALA A 49 -14.98 -21.32 6.99
C ALA A 49 -15.08 -21.18 5.46
N GLU A 50 -15.53 -20.03 4.97
CA GLU A 50 -15.63 -19.72 3.54
C GLU A 50 -14.24 -19.59 2.88
N ILE A 51 -13.28 -18.97 3.58
CA ILE A 51 -11.88 -18.89 3.14
C ILE A 51 -11.27 -20.30 3.00
N GLN A 52 -11.49 -21.18 3.98
CA GLN A 52 -10.97 -22.54 3.94
C GLN A 52 -11.56 -23.37 2.79
N GLN A 53 -12.86 -23.22 2.52
CA GLN A 53 -13.51 -23.85 1.38
C GLN A 53 -12.93 -23.33 0.06
N SER A 54 -12.76 -22.02 -0.07
CA SER A 54 -12.17 -21.38 -1.26
C SER A 54 -10.75 -21.87 -1.53
N PHE A 55 -9.94 -22.01 -0.48
CA PHE A 55 -8.58 -22.56 -0.60
C PHE A 55 -8.58 -24.03 -1.02
N THR A 56 -9.53 -24.83 -0.52
CA THR A 56 -9.69 -26.23 -0.90
C THR A 56 -10.05 -26.36 -2.38
N ASN A 57 -10.97 -25.54 -2.87
CA ASN A 57 -11.35 -25.50 -4.28
C ASN A 57 -10.20 -25.06 -5.18
N PHE A 58 -9.43 -24.06 -4.75
CA PHE A 58 -8.20 -23.65 -5.43
C PHE A 58 -7.22 -24.83 -5.54
N SER A 59 -6.90 -25.50 -4.43
CA SER A 59 -6.01 -26.67 -4.39
C SER A 59 -6.47 -27.80 -5.32
N ASN A 60 -7.78 -28.07 -5.34
CA ASN A 60 -8.36 -29.06 -6.25
C ASN A 60 -8.22 -28.64 -7.71
N GLY A 61 -8.43 -27.36 -8.04
CA GLY A 61 -8.22 -26.80 -9.39
C GLY A 61 -6.77 -26.92 -9.89
N PHE A 62 -5.79 -26.88 -8.98
CA PHE A 62 -4.39 -27.18 -9.33
C PHE A 62 -4.18 -28.65 -9.64
N LYS A 63 -4.76 -29.55 -8.84
CA LYS A 63 -4.67 -31.02 -9.05
C LYS A 63 -5.33 -31.45 -10.35
N THR A 64 -6.47 -30.86 -10.69
CA THR A 64 -7.22 -31.16 -11.93
C THR A 64 -6.64 -30.48 -13.18
N GLN A 65 -5.54 -29.73 -13.04
CA GLN A 65 -4.92 -28.96 -14.13
C GLN A 65 -5.83 -27.92 -14.80
N SER A 66 -6.90 -27.50 -14.12
CA SER A 66 -7.87 -26.53 -14.64
C SER A 66 -7.27 -25.14 -14.85
N TRP A 67 -6.12 -24.85 -14.22
CA TRP A 67 -5.34 -23.63 -14.43
C TRP A 67 -4.82 -23.46 -15.87
N LYS A 68 -4.78 -24.52 -16.68
CA LYS A 68 -4.37 -24.43 -18.10
C LYS A 68 -5.46 -23.85 -19.01
N GLN A 69 -6.70 -23.79 -18.53
CA GLN A 69 -7.85 -23.31 -19.29
C GLN A 69 -8.20 -21.85 -19.01
N ILE A 70 -7.46 -21.17 -18.14
CA ILE A 70 -7.72 -19.77 -17.79
C ILE A 70 -7.35 -18.84 -18.94
N GLU A 71 -8.14 -17.80 -19.14
CA GLU A 71 -7.81 -16.78 -20.13
C GLU A 71 -6.68 -15.87 -19.64
N VAL A 72 -5.88 -15.34 -20.57
CA VAL A 72 -4.72 -14.48 -20.24
C VAL A 72 -5.14 -13.26 -19.41
N LYS A 73 -6.32 -12.69 -19.69
CA LYS A 73 -6.86 -11.55 -18.93
C LYS A 73 -7.08 -11.89 -17.45
N GLU A 74 -7.54 -13.10 -17.17
CA GLU A 74 -7.82 -13.57 -15.81
C GLU A 74 -6.53 -13.94 -15.10
N ALA A 75 -5.60 -14.60 -15.80
CA ALA A 75 -4.27 -14.88 -15.28
C ALA A 75 -3.55 -13.59 -14.84
N VAL A 76 -3.61 -12.53 -15.65
CA VAL A 76 -3.02 -11.23 -15.30
C VAL A 76 -3.66 -10.65 -14.03
N ALA A 77 -5.00 -10.69 -13.93
CA ALA A 77 -5.69 -10.22 -12.74
C ALA A 77 -5.26 -10.99 -11.47
N TYR A 78 -5.19 -12.32 -11.53
CA TYR A 78 -4.73 -13.12 -10.39
C TYR A 78 -3.27 -12.86 -10.04
N THR A 79 -2.39 -12.65 -11.02
CA THR A 79 -0.99 -12.29 -10.75
C THR A 79 -0.85 -10.92 -10.10
N MET A 80 -1.70 -9.95 -10.45
CA MET A 80 -1.69 -8.63 -9.82
C MET A 80 -2.09 -8.71 -8.36
N VAL A 81 -3.16 -9.44 -8.04
CA VAL A 81 -3.57 -9.69 -6.65
C VAL A 81 -2.50 -10.46 -5.88
N ALA A 82 -1.85 -11.45 -6.50
CA ALA A 82 -0.74 -12.17 -5.88
C ALA A 82 0.45 -11.25 -5.58
N ALA A 83 0.78 -10.32 -6.48
CA ALA A 83 1.82 -9.33 -6.26
C ALA A 83 1.47 -8.38 -5.10
N GLU A 84 0.21 -7.95 -4.98
CA GLU A 84 -0.27 -7.14 -3.86
C GLU A 84 -0.06 -7.86 -2.51
N MET A 85 -0.33 -9.16 -2.43
CA MET A 85 -0.11 -9.95 -1.21
C MET A 85 1.37 -9.96 -0.78
N VAL A 86 2.29 -10.06 -1.74
CA VAL A 86 3.74 -9.96 -1.46
C VAL A 86 4.09 -8.56 -0.94
N ILE A 87 3.53 -7.51 -1.52
CA ILE A 87 3.77 -6.13 -1.06
C ILE A 87 3.24 -5.93 0.36
N ILE A 88 2.06 -6.45 0.68
CA ILE A 88 1.50 -6.38 2.04
C ILE A 88 2.38 -7.13 3.03
N PHE A 89 2.90 -8.29 2.66
CA PHE A 89 3.86 -9.03 3.50
C PHE A 89 5.14 -8.21 3.76
N MET A 90 5.71 -7.57 2.73
CA MET A 90 6.89 -6.72 2.87
C MET A 90 6.62 -5.49 3.74
N MET A 91 5.42 -4.90 3.65
CA MET A 91 5.00 -3.84 4.58
C MET A 91 4.92 -4.34 6.03
N GLY A 92 4.43 -5.56 6.24
CA GLY A 92 4.46 -6.23 7.54
C GLY A 92 5.88 -6.41 8.06
N GLU A 93 6.82 -6.77 7.18
CA GLU A 93 8.24 -6.87 7.52
C GLU A 93 8.84 -5.52 7.93
N ILE A 94 8.53 -4.44 7.20
CA ILE A 94 8.95 -3.07 7.54
C ILE A 94 8.43 -2.66 8.92
N ILE A 95 7.18 -2.97 9.24
CA ILE A 95 6.59 -2.72 10.56
C ILE A 95 7.28 -3.57 11.64
N GLY A 96 7.55 -4.85 11.35
CA GLY A 96 8.22 -5.77 12.27
C GLY A 96 9.67 -5.41 12.58
N LYS A 97 10.40 -4.85 11.61
CA LYS A 97 11.78 -4.34 11.79
C LYS A 97 11.83 -2.93 12.40
N GLY A 98 10.75 -2.16 12.25
CA GLY A 98 10.70 -0.74 12.60
C GLY A 98 11.57 0.16 11.71
N HIS A 99 12.04 -0.34 10.56
CA HIS A 99 12.95 0.39 9.66
C HIS A 99 12.56 0.17 8.19
N VAL A 100 12.59 1.26 7.41
CA VAL A 100 12.28 1.24 5.97
C VAL A 100 13.44 0.69 5.15
N ILE A 101 14.68 0.87 5.62
CA ILE A 101 15.90 0.47 4.91
C ILE A 101 16.75 -0.41 5.81
N GLY A 102 16.90 -1.68 5.42
CA GLY A 102 17.78 -2.64 6.10
C GLY A 102 17.41 -2.93 7.55
N TYR A 103 18.16 -3.84 8.16
CA TYR A 103 18.18 -3.99 9.61
C TYR A 103 19.25 -3.07 10.19
N GLN A 104 18.93 -2.38 11.28
CA GLN A 104 19.91 -1.56 11.99
C GLN A 104 20.85 -2.47 12.78
N ILE A 105 21.84 -3.05 12.10
CA ILE A 105 22.87 -3.88 12.71
C ILE A 105 24.07 -2.98 13.01
N PRO A 106 24.44 -2.76 14.28
CA PRO A 106 25.65 -2.00 14.60
C PRO A 106 26.87 -2.67 13.96
N GLY A 107 27.52 -1.96 13.02
CA GLY A 107 28.73 -2.43 12.31
C GLY A 107 28.55 -2.83 10.84
N ALA A 108 27.32 -3.00 10.33
CA ALA A 108 27.08 -3.38 8.91
C ALA A 108 26.53 -2.24 8.04
N VAL A 109 26.13 -1.11 8.64
CA VAL A 109 25.51 0.03 7.95
C VAL A 109 26.52 1.16 7.64
N GLN A 110 27.79 0.95 7.98
CA GLN A 110 28.89 1.89 7.75
C GLN A 110 29.57 1.49 6.43
N PHE A 111 29.22 2.16 5.33
CA PHE A 111 29.84 1.92 4.02
C PHE A 111 31.34 2.30 3.96
N GLU A 112 31.93 2.82 5.06
CA GLU A 112 33.35 3.17 5.14
C GLU A 112 34.27 2.01 5.57
N HIS A 113 33.78 0.93 6.18
CA HIS A 113 34.63 -0.15 6.72
C HIS A 113 34.82 -1.36 5.80
N HIS A 114 34.48 -1.23 4.51
CA HIS A 114 34.61 -2.29 3.52
C HIS A 114 35.61 -1.98 2.39
N LEU A 115 36.58 -1.09 2.64
CA LEU A 115 37.78 -0.86 1.84
C LEU A 115 39.04 -0.89 2.71
#